data_AF-A0A2I0D314-F1
#
_entry.id   AF-A0A2I0D314-F1
#
_cell.length_a   1.000
_cell.length_b   1.000
_cell.length_c   1.000
_cell.angle_alpha   90.00
_cell.angle_beta   90.00
_cell.angle_gamma   90.00
#
_symmetry.space_group_name_H-M   'P 1'
#
loop_
_entity.id
_entity.type
_entity.pdbx_description
1 polymer ?
#
loop_
_entity_poly.entity_id
_entity_poly.type
_entity_poly.pdbx_seq_one_letter_code
_entity_poly.pdbx_strand_id
1 'polypeptide(L)'
;MIGIDVGGANLKVVNDEGVHIHYCPLWEKAPIADTLKPYVKQGETSAAVVMSGELADCFENKLQGISFIVGEVQKAFPGARFYGMDAQFHERPVPQLAAANWLASADYLRERYAGAILLDLGSTTADIIPLGHFGSLHELTDLNRLQKGFLLYTGMLRTNIAAILQSVDLFGIPTPISSEYFATSADAHFVLGHITPDEYACDTPDHKEKTRNASLRRLARVVCADLEEIGEEGALQIAHQVYERQKAMVCNAARACAMAYGAQEILVAGIGARLFARELGAQDLNRELGPVADALPAFAVREIALRNREFSH
;
A
#
# COMPACT_ATOMS: atom_id res chain seq x y z
N MET A 1 5.77 -23.73 -6.86
CA MET A 1 5.58 -22.34 -7.36
C MET A 1 5.34 -21.38 -6.21
N ILE A 2 6.12 -20.31 -6.17
CA ILE A 2 6.01 -19.22 -5.18
C ILE A 2 5.49 -17.95 -5.84
N GLY A 3 4.91 -17.06 -5.04
CA GLY A 3 4.53 -15.70 -5.42
C GLY A 3 5.50 -14.68 -4.86
N ILE A 4 5.85 -13.68 -5.65
CA ILE A 4 6.80 -12.63 -5.29
C ILE A 4 6.20 -11.27 -5.63
N ASP A 5 6.21 -10.35 -4.67
CA ASP A 5 5.92 -8.93 -4.87
C ASP A 5 7.19 -8.12 -4.61
N VAL A 6 7.73 -7.51 -5.68
CA VAL A 6 8.92 -6.66 -5.63
C VAL A 6 8.49 -5.20 -5.50
N GLY A 7 8.39 -4.73 -4.27
CA GLY A 7 8.14 -3.32 -3.96
C GLY A 7 9.42 -2.47 -3.99
N GLY A 8 9.28 -1.16 -3.77
CA GLY A 8 10.43 -0.25 -3.73
C GLY A 8 11.35 -0.45 -2.51
N ALA A 9 10.75 -0.73 -1.35
CA ALA A 9 11.48 -0.86 -0.07
C ALA A 9 11.49 -2.29 0.48
N ASN A 10 10.54 -3.13 0.04
CA ASN A 10 10.30 -4.45 0.60
C ASN A 10 10.11 -5.46 -0.52
N LEU A 11 10.57 -6.68 -0.27
CA LEU A 11 10.32 -7.86 -1.08
C LEU A 11 9.43 -8.80 -0.28
N LYS A 12 8.28 -9.19 -0.83
CA LYS A 12 7.35 -10.11 -0.17
C LYS A 12 7.30 -11.42 -0.95
N VAL A 13 7.39 -12.53 -0.24
CA VAL A 13 7.36 -13.87 -0.81
C VAL A 13 6.25 -14.68 -0.15
N VAL A 14 5.46 -15.36 -0.97
CA VAL A 14 4.42 -16.30 -0.52
C VAL A 14 4.71 -17.67 -1.10
N ASN A 15 4.91 -18.65 -0.22
CA ASN A 15 5.15 -20.04 -0.56
C ASN A 15 4.23 -20.97 0.25
N ASP A 16 4.42 -22.29 0.13
CA ASP A 16 3.60 -23.28 0.86
C ASP A 16 3.79 -23.21 2.39
N GLU A 17 4.85 -22.56 2.87
CA GLU A 17 5.16 -22.39 4.30
C GLU A 17 4.55 -21.10 4.88
N GLY A 18 4.11 -20.19 4.02
CA GLY A 18 3.43 -18.95 4.41
C GLY A 18 4.01 -17.70 3.77
N VAL A 19 3.92 -16.60 4.51
CA VAL A 19 4.26 -15.24 4.08
C VAL A 19 5.60 -14.82 4.68
N HIS A 20 6.46 -14.26 3.85
CA HIS A 20 7.78 -13.77 4.24
C HIS A 20 7.96 -12.34 3.73
N ILE A 21 8.33 -11.41 4.61
CA ILE A 21 8.52 -10.00 4.26
C ILE A 21 9.97 -9.62 4.57
N HIS A 22 10.68 -9.15 3.56
CA HIS A 22 12.08 -8.76 3.66
C HIS A 22 12.23 -7.27 3.39
N TYR A 23 12.98 -6.58 4.24
CA TYR A 23 13.45 -5.24 3.91
C TYR A 23 14.48 -5.34 2.77
N CYS A 24 14.14 -4.79 1.61
CA CYS A 24 14.92 -4.89 0.37
C CYS A 24 14.81 -3.56 -0.40
N PRO A 25 15.45 -2.49 0.09
CA PRO A 25 15.41 -1.18 -0.55
C PRO A 25 16.15 -1.20 -1.89
N LEU A 26 15.44 -0.87 -2.97
CA LEU A 26 15.99 -0.89 -4.32
C LEU A 26 17.08 0.16 -4.55
N TRP A 27 17.14 1.21 -3.72
CA TRP A 27 18.13 2.29 -3.80
C TRP A 27 19.43 2.01 -3.01
N GLU A 28 19.49 0.94 -2.21
CA GLU A 28 20.60 0.60 -1.32
C GLU A 28 21.15 -0.81 -1.60
N LYS A 29 21.57 -1.06 -2.86
CA LYS A 29 22.17 -2.31 -3.38
C LYS A 29 21.19 -3.42 -3.82
N ALA A 30 19.90 -3.32 -3.47
CA ALA A 30 18.81 -4.15 -4.00
C ALA A 30 19.15 -5.66 -4.12
N PRO A 31 19.44 -6.37 -3.01
CA PRO A 31 19.91 -7.76 -3.04
C PRO A 31 18.80 -8.77 -3.37
N ILE A 32 17.91 -8.47 -4.34
CA ILE A 32 16.74 -9.28 -4.70
C ILE A 32 17.15 -10.74 -4.93
N ALA A 33 18.16 -10.99 -5.77
CA ALA A 33 18.61 -12.35 -6.04
C ALA A 33 19.08 -13.07 -4.78
N ASP A 34 19.86 -12.40 -3.92
CA ASP A 34 20.38 -12.98 -2.68
C ASP A 34 19.26 -13.26 -1.67
N THR A 35 18.29 -12.36 -1.54
CA THR A 35 17.10 -12.54 -0.70
C THR A 35 16.22 -13.68 -1.20
N LEU A 36 16.21 -13.94 -2.51
CA LEU A 36 15.41 -15.01 -3.12
C LEU A 36 16.09 -16.38 -3.06
N LYS A 37 17.42 -16.47 -2.98
CA LYS A 37 18.18 -17.73 -2.92
C LYS A 37 17.63 -18.77 -1.92
N PRO A 38 17.25 -18.41 -0.68
CA PRO A 38 16.71 -19.38 0.28
C PRO A 38 15.40 -20.05 -0.15
N TYR A 39 14.66 -19.45 -1.08
CA TYR A 39 13.38 -19.97 -1.57
C TYR A 39 13.53 -20.91 -2.77
N VAL A 40 14.73 -21.04 -3.35
CA VAL A 40 14.98 -21.90 -4.51
C VAL A 40 15.10 -23.35 -4.06
N LYS A 41 14.07 -24.15 -4.35
CA LYS A 41 14.08 -25.61 -4.13
C LYS A 41 14.80 -26.31 -5.30
N GLN A 42 15.39 -27.48 -5.05
CA GLN A 42 16.10 -28.24 -6.09
C GLN A 42 15.19 -28.51 -7.31
N GLY A 43 15.59 -28.02 -8.48
CA GLY A 43 14.85 -28.18 -9.74
C GLY A 43 13.66 -27.22 -9.94
N GLU A 44 13.30 -26.40 -8.95
CA GLU A 44 12.28 -25.36 -9.11
C GLU A 44 12.91 -24.14 -9.78
N THR A 45 12.41 -23.81 -10.97
CA THR A 45 12.86 -22.63 -11.73
C THR A 45 11.78 -21.56 -11.83
N SER A 46 10.55 -21.86 -11.39
CA SER A 46 9.39 -21.04 -11.66
C SER A 46 8.93 -20.23 -10.44
N ALA A 47 8.67 -18.95 -10.69
CA ALA A 47 8.04 -18.03 -9.75
C ALA A 47 7.00 -17.19 -10.49
N ALA A 48 5.94 -16.80 -9.79
CA ALA A 48 5.00 -15.80 -10.24
C ALA A 48 5.35 -14.48 -9.58
N VAL A 49 5.53 -13.43 -10.36
CA VAL A 49 6.11 -12.18 -9.88
C VAL A 49 5.22 -11.01 -10.24
N VAL A 50 5.04 -10.07 -9.32
CA VAL A 50 4.49 -8.75 -9.57
C VAL A 50 5.45 -7.70 -9.02
N MET A 51 5.40 -6.47 -9.54
CA MET A 51 6.29 -5.40 -9.09
C MET A 51 5.56 -4.07 -8.96
N SER A 52 6.07 -3.25 -8.02
CA SER A 52 5.69 -1.85 -7.85
C SER A 52 6.89 -0.96 -7.49
N GLY A 53 8.11 -1.51 -7.50
CA GLY A 53 9.35 -0.82 -7.17
C GLY A 53 10.09 -0.22 -8.37
N GLU A 54 9.55 -0.32 -9.58
CA GLU A 54 10.26 0.04 -10.82
C GLU A 54 10.55 1.55 -10.98
N LEU A 55 9.96 2.38 -10.12
CA LEU A 55 10.16 3.83 -10.04
C LEU A 55 11.08 4.26 -8.88
N ALA A 56 11.81 3.34 -8.25
CA ALA A 56 12.78 3.73 -7.22
C ALA A 56 13.80 4.75 -7.75
N ASP A 57 14.20 5.71 -6.91
CA ASP A 57 15.01 6.89 -7.28
C ASP A 57 16.38 6.54 -7.90
N CYS A 58 16.83 5.29 -7.75
CA CYS A 58 18.07 4.81 -8.37
C CYS A 58 17.96 4.55 -9.88
N PHE A 59 16.74 4.54 -10.45
CA PHE A 59 16.51 4.31 -11.87
C PHE A 59 16.23 5.62 -12.62
N GLU A 60 16.92 5.82 -13.74
CA GLU A 60 16.73 6.94 -14.66
C GLU A 60 15.33 6.94 -15.30
N ASN A 61 14.75 5.76 -15.49
CA ASN A 61 13.41 5.59 -16.03
C ASN A 61 12.80 4.23 -15.64
N LYS A 62 11.49 4.13 -15.82
CA LYS A 62 10.67 2.95 -15.52
C LYS A 62 11.16 1.67 -16.21
N LEU A 63 11.60 1.73 -17.46
CA LEU A 63 12.07 0.54 -18.19
C LEU A 63 13.39 0.00 -17.64
N GLN A 64 14.28 0.89 -17.17
CA GLN A 64 15.50 0.48 -16.47
C GLN A 64 15.17 -0.27 -15.18
N GLY A 65 14.25 0.26 -14.36
CA GLY A 65 13.78 -0.41 -13.15
C GLY A 65 13.16 -1.77 -13.41
N ILE A 66 12.28 -1.87 -14.42
CA ILE A 66 11.69 -3.15 -14.85
C ILE A 66 12.79 -4.14 -15.26
N SER A 67 13.73 -3.71 -16.11
CA SER A 67 14.81 -4.58 -16.60
C SER A 67 15.70 -5.08 -15.48
N PHE A 68 16.01 -4.23 -14.51
CA PHE A 68 16.75 -4.60 -13.32
C PHE A 68 16.02 -5.65 -12.50
N ILE A 69 14.75 -5.40 -12.14
CA ILE A 69 13.95 -6.33 -11.32
C ILE A 69 13.80 -7.68 -12.02
N VAL A 70 13.46 -7.69 -13.31
CA VAL A 70 13.34 -8.92 -14.10
C VAL A 70 14.65 -9.71 -14.08
N GLY A 71 15.77 -9.04 -14.35
CA GLY A 71 17.09 -9.67 -14.35
C GLY A 71 17.48 -10.26 -13.00
N GLU A 72 17.29 -9.52 -11.90
CA GLU A 72 17.62 -10.01 -10.55
C GLU A 72 16.76 -11.19 -10.12
N VAL A 73 15.45 -11.15 -10.39
CA VAL A 73 14.57 -12.27 -10.06
C VAL A 73 14.94 -13.50 -10.90
N GLN A 74 15.26 -13.33 -12.19
CA GLN A 74 15.66 -14.42 -13.08
C GLN A 74 17.01 -15.05 -12.72
N LYS A 75 17.90 -14.34 -12.00
CA LYS A 75 19.12 -14.96 -11.43
C LYS A 75 18.79 -16.05 -10.40
N ALA A 76 17.69 -15.90 -9.65
CA ALA A 76 17.23 -16.89 -8.68
C ALA A 76 16.23 -17.89 -9.30
N PHE A 77 15.32 -17.41 -10.14
CA PHE A 77 14.25 -18.18 -10.78
C PHE A 77 14.27 -17.96 -12.30
N PRO A 78 15.07 -18.72 -13.07
CA PRO A 78 15.20 -18.51 -14.53
C PRO A 78 13.90 -18.65 -15.32
N GLY A 79 12.92 -19.39 -14.80
CA GLY A 79 11.57 -19.54 -15.37
C GLY A 79 10.52 -18.65 -14.70
N ALA A 80 10.93 -17.54 -14.07
CA ALA A 80 10.02 -16.57 -13.49
C ALA A 80 9.14 -15.91 -14.56
N ARG A 81 7.85 -15.75 -14.25
CA ARG A 81 6.86 -15.06 -15.05
C ARG A 81 6.34 -13.85 -14.29
N PHE A 82 6.24 -12.71 -14.97
CA PHE A 82 5.93 -11.41 -14.40
C PHE A 82 4.55 -10.95 -14.86
N TYR A 83 3.66 -10.65 -13.92
CA TYR A 83 2.31 -10.20 -14.19
C TYR A 83 2.28 -8.70 -14.53
N GLY A 84 1.63 -8.35 -15.64
CA GLY A 84 1.56 -7.00 -16.17
C GLY A 84 0.19 -6.33 -16.02
N MET A 85 0.18 -5.03 -16.29
CA MET A 85 -0.99 -4.15 -16.36
C MET A 85 -1.96 -4.49 -17.50
N ASP A 86 -1.56 -5.37 -18.41
CA ASP A 86 -2.40 -5.98 -19.44
C ASP A 86 -3.09 -7.26 -18.97
N ALA A 87 -2.96 -7.59 -17.67
CA ALA A 87 -3.43 -8.82 -17.05
C ALA A 87 -2.82 -10.10 -17.66
N GLN A 88 -1.58 -10.01 -18.16
CA GLN A 88 -0.85 -11.14 -18.73
C GLN A 88 0.47 -11.39 -18.03
N PHE A 89 0.99 -12.62 -18.20
CA PHE A 89 2.33 -12.99 -17.75
C PHE A 89 3.34 -12.81 -18.87
N HIS A 90 4.47 -12.19 -18.53
CA HIS A 90 5.61 -11.96 -19.42
C HIS A 90 6.87 -12.60 -18.86
N GLU A 91 7.80 -12.99 -19.73
CA GLU A 91 9.11 -13.56 -19.35
C GLU A 91 10.27 -12.58 -19.59
N ARG A 92 9.95 -11.38 -20.09
CA ARG A 92 10.90 -10.36 -20.51
C ARG A 92 10.48 -9.00 -19.97
N PRO A 93 11.42 -8.05 -19.83
CA PRO A 93 11.06 -6.71 -19.43
C PRO A 93 10.22 -6.04 -20.52
N VAL A 94 8.96 -5.75 -20.19
CA VAL A 94 8.03 -5.01 -21.03
C VAL A 94 7.41 -3.86 -20.21
N PRO A 95 7.05 -2.72 -20.82
CA PRO A 95 6.50 -1.58 -20.09
C PRO A 95 5.27 -1.90 -19.24
N GLN A 96 4.48 -2.90 -19.63
CA GLN A 96 3.28 -3.36 -18.95
C GLN A 96 3.56 -3.89 -17.53
N LEU A 97 4.78 -4.31 -17.21
CA LEU A 97 5.10 -4.87 -15.88
C LEU A 97 5.06 -3.83 -14.74
N ALA A 98 5.01 -2.56 -15.06
CA ALA A 98 5.05 -1.49 -14.08
C ALA A 98 3.80 -1.42 -13.19
N ALA A 99 4.00 -1.36 -11.88
CA ALA A 99 2.95 -1.10 -10.88
C ALA A 99 1.73 -2.02 -10.99
N ALA A 100 1.92 -3.31 -11.30
CA ALA A 100 0.83 -4.26 -11.50
C ALA A 100 0.34 -4.94 -10.20
N ASN A 101 0.92 -4.60 -9.04
CA ASN A 101 0.63 -5.24 -7.74
C ASN A 101 -0.85 -5.11 -7.32
N TRP A 102 -1.43 -3.93 -7.47
CA TRP A 102 -2.85 -3.69 -7.18
C TRP A 102 -3.77 -4.39 -8.19
N LEU A 103 -3.35 -4.52 -9.45
CA LEU A 103 -4.12 -5.22 -10.48
C LEU A 103 -4.13 -6.72 -10.23
N ALA A 104 -3.01 -7.31 -9.78
CA ALA A 104 -2.95 -8.72 -9.37
C ALA A 104 -3.92 -8.99 -8.21
N SER A 105 -3.93 -8.14 -7.18
CA SER A 105 -4.89 -8.24 -6.08
C SER A 105 -6.35 -8.18 -6.58
N ALA A 106 -6.64 -7.26 -7.51
CA ALA A 106 -7.97 -7.12 -8.10
C ALA A 106 -8.38 -8.34 -8.94
N ASP A 107 -7.45 -8.91 -9.72
CA ASP A 107 -7.70 -10.10 -10.55
C ASP A 107 -8.00 -11.33 -9.70
N TYR A 108 -7.26 -11.49 -8.59
CA TYR A 108 -7.53 -12.56 -7.65
C TYR A 108 -8.89 -12.40 -6.95
N LEU A 109 -9.20 -11.20 -6.44
CA LEU A 109 -10.40 -10.97 -5.63
C LEU A 109 -11.69 -10.92 -6.46
N ARG A 110 -11.65 -10.47 -7.72
CA ARG A 110 -12.86 -10.34 -8.55
C ARG A 110 -13.57 -11.66 -8.81
N GLU A 111 -12.87 -12.80 -8.76
CA GLU A 111 -13.50 -14.10 -8.96
C GLU A 111 -14.56 -14.40 -7.90
N ARG A 112 -14.30 -13.98 -6.66
CA ARG A 112 -15.22 -14.17 -5.53
C ARG A 112 -16.07 -12.93 -5.25
N TYR A 113 -15.54 -11.75 -5.55
CA TYR A 113 -16.11 -10.46 -5.15
C TYR A 113 -16.33 -9.53 -6.35
N ALA A 114 -16.83 -10.06 -7.47
CA ALA A 114 -17.09 -9.27 -8.68
C ALA A 114 -18.04 -8.08 -8.44
N GLY A 115 -18.88 -8.12 -7.40
CA GLY A 115 -19.79 -7.03 -7.02
C GLY A 115 -19.18 -5.98 -6.09
N ALA A 116 -17.88 -6.04 -5.77
CA ALA A 116 -17.29 -5.23 -4.72
C ALA A 116 -16.34 -4.12 -5.22
N ILE A 117 -16.07 -3.15 -4.35
CA ILE A 117 -14.88 -2.30 -4.42
C ILE A 117 -13.84 -2.83 -3.43
N LEU A 118 -12.57 -2.92 -3.86
CA LEU A 118 -11.44 -3.05 -2.94
C LEU A 118 -10.96 -1.65 -2.52
N LEU A 119 -10.91 -1.39 -1.22
CA LEU A 119 -10.17 -0.29 -0.60
C LEU A 119 -8.92 -0.87 0.08
N ASP A 120 -7.76 -0.77 -0.57
CA ASP A 120 -6.48 -1.16 0.04
C ASP A 120 -5.80 0.08 0.64
N LEU A 121 -5.80 0.20 1.97
CA LEU A 121 -5.22 1.35 2.67
C LEU A 121 -3.88 0.97 3.28
N GLY A 122 -2.82 1.36 2.56
CA GLY A 122 -1.43 1.14 2.95
C GLY A 122 -0.86 2.23 3.84
N SER A 123 0.47 2.20 3.98
CA SER A 123 1.21 3.21 4.76
C SER A 123 1.24 4.60 4.09
N THR A 124 1.15 4.65 2.76
CA THR A 124 1.31 5.88 1.95
C THR A 124 0.05 6.25 1.16
N THR A 125 -0.63 5.24 0.61
CA THR A 125 -1.70 5.41 -0.38
C THR A 125 -2.95 4.62 0.01
N ALA A 126 -4.07 5.02 -0.57
CA ALA A 126 -5.33 4.29 -0.57
C ALA A 126 -5.71 3.95 -2.02
N ASP A 127 -5.77 2.67 -2.35
CA ASP A 127 -6.19 2.19 -3.65
C ASP A 127 -7.69 1.82 -3.60
N ILE A 128 -8.49 2.36 -4.53
CA ILE A 128 -9.94 2.16 -4.60
C ILE A 128 -10.26 1.53 -5.96
N ILE A 129 -10.65 0.26 -5.98
CA ILE A 129 -10.65 -0.56 -7.19
C ILE A 129 -12.00 -1.25 -7.41
N PRO A 130 -12.74 -0.94 -8.49
CA PRO A 130 -13.98 -1.62 -8.82
C PRO A 130 -13.74 -3.00 -9.45
N LEU A 131 -13.91 -4.06 -8.66
CA LEU A 131 -13.58 -5.43 -9.07
C LEU A 131 -14.44 -5.93 -10.24
N GLY A 132 -15.72 -5.52 -10.30
CA GLY A 132 -16.64 -5.89 -11.38
C GLY A 132 -16.33 -5.28 -12.75
N HIS A 133 -15.42 -4.31 -12.80
CA HIS A 133 -15.05 -3.59 -14.02
C HIS A 133 -13.59 -3.84 -14.40
N PHE A 134 -13.07 -5.03 -14.09
CA PHE A 134 -11.66 -5.38 -14.22
C PHE A 134 -11.03 -5.06 -15.57
N GLY A 135 -11.70 -5.35 -16.69
CA GLY A 135 -11.16 -5.06 -18.02
C GLY A 135 -10.90 -3.56 -18.28
N SER A 136 -11.61 -2.67 -17.58
CA SER A 136 -11.39 -1.21 -17.66
C SER A 136 -10.20 -0.73 -16.82
N LEU A 137 -9.63 -1.61 -15.99
CA LEU A 137 -8.47 -1.34 -15.14
C LEU A 137 -7.14 -1.60 -15.87
N HIS A 138 -7.19 -2.30 -16.99
CA HIS A 138 -6.00 -2.61 -17.77
C HIS A 138 -5.31 -1.32 -18.24
N GLU A 139 -3.99 -1.33 -18.22
CA GLU A 139 -3.11 -0.24 -18.67
C GLU A 139 -3.33 1.11 -17.97
N LEU A 140 -4.13 1.17 -16.89
CA LEU A 140 -4.31 2.41 -16.13
C LEU A 140 -2.99 2.84 -15.48
N THR A 141 -2.53 4.02 -15.86
CA THR A 141 -1.40 4.67 -15.19
C THR A 141 -1.84 5.26 -13.85
N ASP A 142 -0.90 5.53 -12.94
CA ASP A 142 -1.21 6.22 -11.69
C ASP A 142 -1.83 7.60 -11.91
N LEU A 143 -1.46 8.30 -12.98
CA LEU A 143 -2.12 9.55 -13.38
C LEU A 143 -3.61 9.33 -13.66
N ASN A 144 -3.94 8.29 -14.43
CA ASN A 144 -5.35 7.96 -14.70
C ASN A 144 -6.08 7.57 -13.41
N ARG A 145 -5.42 6.83 -12.52
CA ARG A 145 -6.00 6.40 -11.23
C ARG A 145 -6.27 7.59 -10.31
N LEU A 146 -5.34 8.55 -10.22
CA LEU A 146 -5.53 9.81 -9.50
C LEU A 146 -6.73 10.60 -10.06
N GLN A 147 -6.80 10.74 -11.40
CA GLN A 147 -7.90 11.46 -12.06
C GLN A 147 -9.26 10.79 -11.88
N LYS A 148 -9.30 9.46 -11.79
CA LYS A 148 -10.52 8.67 -11.57
C LYS A 148 -10.90 8.53 -10.09
N GLY A 149 -10.03 8.94 -9.17
CA GLY A 149 -10.22 8.71 -7.73
C GLY A 149 -9.98 7.25 -7.30
N PHE A 150 -9.28 6.46 -8.10
CA PHE A 150 -8.87 5.08 -7.79
C PHE A 150 -7.57 5.00 -6.98
N LEU A 151 -6.87 6.12 -6.86
CA LEU A 151 -5.67 6.26 -6.05
C LEU A 151 -5.79 7.57 -5.27
N LEU A 152 -5.69 7.48 -3.95
CA LEU A 152 -5.52 8.64 -3.08
C LEU A 152 -4.13 8.59 -2.45
N TYR A 153 -3.41 9.72 -2.47
CA TYR A 153 -2.09 9.82 -1.85
C TYR A 153 -2.20 10.14 -0.36
N THR A 154 -2.90 9.27 0.35
CA THR A 154 -3.02 9.29 1.81
C THR A 154 -3.01 7.87 2.36
N GLY A 155 -2.31 7.65 3.47
CA GLY A 155 -2.18 6.34 4.09
C GLY A 155 -2.02 6.46 5.60
N MET A 156 -1.91 5.32 6.28
CA MET A 156 -1.93 5.27 7.74
C MET A 156 -0.67 5.84 8.40
N LEU A 157 0.46 5.94 7.69
CA LEU A 157 1.74 6.24 8.33
C LEU A 157 2.51 7.45 7.78
N ARG A 158 2.63 7.58 6.46
CA ARG A 158 3.67 8.42 5.83
C ARG A 158 3.17 9.77 5.31
N THR A 159 1.87 10.04 5.36
CA THR A 159 1.31 11.26 4.78
C THR A 159 1.65 12.45 5.66
N ASN A 160 2.33 13.47 5.11
CA ASN A 160 2.51 14.75 5.81
C ASN A 160 1.12 15.33 6.17
N ILE A 161 0.93 15.78 7.41
CA ILE A 161 -0.33 16.38 7.86
C ILE A 161 -0.75 17.58 6.99
N ALA A 162 0.22 18.35 6.48
CA ALA A 162 -0.03 19.44 5.53
C ALA A 162 -0.67 18.96 4.21
N ALA A 163 -0.49 17.70 3.80
CA ALA A 163 -1.18 17.16 2.62
C ALA A 163 -2.64 16.74 2.91
N ILE A 164 -3.04 16.67 4.18
CA ILE A 164 -4.39 16.22 4.59
C ILE A 164 -5.30 17.44 4.83
N LEU A 165 -4.80 18.46 5.52
CA LEU A 165 -5.52 19.69 5.84
C LEU A 165 -4.56 20.89 5.84
N GLN A 166 -5.11 22.10 5.89
CA GLN A 166 -4.35 23.37 5.84
C GLN A 166 -4.62 24.26 7.05
N SER A 167 -5.59 23.90 7.89
CA SER A 167 -5.97 24.62 9.11
C SER A 167 -6.70 23.66 10.05
N VAL A 168 -6.54 23.86 11.35
CA VAL A 168 -7.23 23.16 12.43
C VAL A 168 -7.99 24.15 13.29
N ASP A 169 -9.10 23.74 13.89
CA ASP A 169 -9.66 24.45 15.03
C ASP A 169 -8.86 24.08 16.28
N LEU A 170 -8.20 25.06 16.89
CA LEU A 170 -7.44 24.87 18.13
C LEU A 170 -8.06 25.75 19.21
N PHE A 171 -8.66 25.11 20.21
CA PHE A 171 -9.41 25.80 21.28
C PHE A 171 -10.47 26.78 20.76
N GLY A 172 -11.18 26.42 19.67
CA GLY A 172 -12.20 27.27 19.05
C GLY A 172 -11.66 28.35 18.11
N ILE A 173 -10.35 28.35 17.84
CA ILE A 173 -9.69 29.32 16.96
C ILE A 173 -9.17 28.61 15.71
N PRO A 174 -9.65 29.00 14.51
CA PRO A 174 -9.08 28.54 13.25
C PRO A 174 -7.60 28.91 13.14
N THR A 175 -6.75 27.89 13.10
CA THR A 175 -5.30 28.01 13.19
C THR A 175 -4.67 27.35 11.96
N PRO A 176 -4.10 28.14 11.03
CA PRO A 176 -3.35 27.61 9.89
C PRO A 176 -2.20 26.73 10.35
N ILE A 177 -1.90 25.69 9.59
CA ILE A 177 -0.79 24.80 9.90
C ILE A 177 0.44 25.09 9.04
N SER A 178 1.62 24.76 9.55
CA SER A 178 2.88 24.81 8.81
C SER A 178 2.90 23.76 7.70
N SER A 179 3.54 24.09 6.57
CA SER A 179 3.83 23.14 5.49
C SER A 179 5.05 22.26 5.76
N GLU A 180 5.84 22.59 6.79
CA GLU A 180 7.05 21.84 7.17
C GLU A 180 6.73 20.39 7.52
N TYR A 181 7.69 19.50 7.27
CA TYR A 181 7.55 18.07 7.56
C TYR A 181 7.78 17.79 9.05
N PHE A 182 6.84 18.20 9.90
CA PHE A 182 6.94 18.02 11.37
C PHE A 182 6.27 16.76 11.89
N ALA A 183 5.12 16.39 11.33
CA ALA A 183 4.34 15.21 11.73
C ALA A 183 3.67 14.55 10.52
N THR A 184 3.40 13.25 10.66
CA THR A 184 2.71 12.46 9.65
C THR A 184 1.39 11.90 10.15
N SER A 185 0.63 11.24 9.27
CA SER A 185 -0.55 10.48 9.65
C SER A 185 -0.24 9.42 10.73
N ALA A 186 0.95 8.82 10.76
CA ALA A 186 1.35 7.90 11.83
C ALA A 186 1.22 8.55 13.21
N ASP A 187 1.68 9.80 13.38
CA ASP A 187 1.62 10.50 14.66
C ASP A 187 0.17 10.64 15.14
N ALA A 188 -0.73 11.07 14.24
CA ALA A 188 -2.15 11.21 14.54
C ALA A 188 -2.80 9.86 14.87
N HIS A 189 -2.59 8.83 14.04
CA HIS A 189 -3.16 7.50 14.29
C HIS A 189 -2.61 6.85 15.55
N PHE A 190 -1.34 7.07 15.88
CA PHE A 190 -0.71 6.47 17.04
C PHE A 190 -1.22 7.08 18.35
N VAL A 191 -1.32 8.41 18.44
CA VAL A 191 -1.84 9.07 19.66
C VAL A 191 -3.33 8.78 19.90
N LEU A 192 -4.07 8.48 18.82
CA LEU A 192 -5.48 8.07 18.84
C LEU A 192 -5.68 6.56 19.05
N GLY A 193 -4.61 5.76 19.10
CA GLY A 193 -4.69 4.31 19.29
C GLY A 193 -5.23 3.53 18.09
N HIS A 194 -5.23 4.14 16.90
CA HIS A 194 -5.64 3.51 15.65
C HIS A 194 -4.62 2.47 15.16
N ILE A 195 -3.33 2.73 15.41
CA ILE A 195 -2.22 1.83 15.13
C ILE A 195 -1.46 1.49 16.41
N THR A 196 -0.85 0.31 16.43
CA THR A 196 0.03 -0.20 17.49
C THR A 196 1.47 0.32 17.34
N PRO A 197 2.32 0.19 18.38
CA PRO A 197 3.73 0.54 18.27
C PRO A 197 4.45 -0.21 17.14
N ASP A 198 4.15 -1.49 16.94
CA ASP A 198 4.76 -2.32 15.90
C ASP A 198 4.31 -1.89 14.49
N GLU A 199 3.07 -1.41 14.35
CA GLU A 199 2.53 -0.86 13.10
C GLU A 199 3.15 0.50 12.75
N TYR A 200 3.73 1.25 13.71
CA TYR A 200 4.49 2.48 13.43
C TYR A 200 5.89 2.15 12.86
N ALA A 201 5.92 1.50 11.71
CA ALA A 201 7.14 0.99 11.10
C ALA A 201 7.97 2.07 10.37
N CYS A 202 7.37 3.17 9.91
CA CYS A 202 8.10 4.22 9.17
C CYS A 202 8.97 5.10 10.09
N ASP A 203 9.99 5.74 9.53
CA ASP A 203 10.77 6.74 10.26
C ASP A 203 9.91 7.94 10.66
N THR A 204 10.24 8.54 11.80
CA THR A 204 9.63 9.78 12.26
C THR A 204 10.25 10.96 11.55
N PRO A 205 9.51 12.05 11.27
CA PRO A 205 10.07 13.24 10.64
C PRO A 205 11.30 13.84 11.31
N ASP A 206 11.40 13.74 12.64
CA ASP A 206 12.54 14.23 13.41
C ASP A 206 13.62 13.17 13.70
N HIS A 207 13.49 11.96 13.12
CA HIS A 207 14.38 10.80 13.36
C HIS A 207 14.57 10.45 14.86
N LYS A 208 13.55 10.68 15.68
CA LYS A 208 13.54 10.41 17.12
C LYS A 208 12.65 9.22 17.47
N GLU A 209 12.42 9.03 18.76
CA GLU A 209 11.64 7.91 19.27
C GLU A 209 10.17 7.92 18.79
N LYS A 210 9.62 6.71 18.64
CA LYS A 210 8.23 6.45 18.26
C LYS A 210 7.35 6.24 19.50
N THR A 211 7.40 7.20 20.42
CA THR A 211 6.58 7.18 21.63
C THR A 211 5.36 8.09 21.49
N ARG A 212 4.32 7.85 22.29
CA ARG A 212 3.11 8.68 22.29
C ARG A 212 3.45 10.14 22.58
N ASN A 213 4.30 10.40 23.58
CA ASN A 213 4.74 11.74 23.94
C ASN A 213 5.55 12.40 22.79
N ALA A 214 6.47 11.67 22.16
CA ALA A 214 7.20 12.20 21.00
C ALA A 214 6.26 12.55 19.83
N SER A 215 5.23 11.74 19.59
CA SER A 215 4.23 12.00 18.56
C SER A 215 3.38 13.24 18.86
N LEU A 216 2.97 13.42 20.13
CA LEU A 216 2.30 14.65 20.58
C LEU A 216 3.17 15.89 20.37
N ARG A 217 4.48 15.83 20.67
CA ARG A 217 5.41 16.93 20.40
C ARG A 217 5.51 17.26 18.90
N ARG A 218 5.55 16.24 18.04
CA ARG A 218 5.56 16.44 16.58
C ARG A 218 4.25 17.07 16.10
N LEU A 219 3.11 16.64 16.64
CA LEU A 219 1.80 17.23 16.33
C LEU A 219 1.71 18.70 16.76
N ALA A 220 2.24 19.08 17.94
CA ALA A 220 2.25 20.47 18.38
C ALA A 220 3.02 21.40 17.41
N ARG A 221 4.14 20.92 16.87
CA ARG A 221 4.94 21.67 15.89
C ARG A 221 4.19 21.98 14.59
N VAL A 222 3.12 21.24 14.27
CA VAL A 222 2.28 21.49 13.08
C VAL A 222 1.68 22.90 13.11
N VAL A 223 1.40 23.45 14.29
CA VAL A 223 0.93 24.83 14.48
C VAL A 223 2.03 25.75 15.00
N CYS A 224 3.30 25.38 14.78
CA CYS A 224 4.48 26.09 15.26
C CYS A 224 4.55 26.27 16.79
N ALA A 225 3.95 25.36 17.55
CA ALA A 225 3.93 25.37 19.01
C ALA A 225 4.66 24.17 19.61
N ASP A 226 4.74 24.12 20.93
CA ASP A 226 5.13 22.94 21.70
C ASP A 226 4.06 22.51 22.74
N LEU A 227 4.38 21.47 23.52
CA LEU A 227 3.45 20.95 24.53
C LEU A 227 3.34 21.83 25.78
N GLU A 228 4.26 22.76 26.02
CA GLU A 228 4.11 23.74 27.10
C GLU A 228 3.05 24.78 26.73
N GLU A 229 2.92 25.10 25.45
CA GLU A 229 1.93 26.06 24.93
C GLU A 229 0.53 25.48 24.77
N ILE A 230 0.38 24.32 24.11
CA ILE A 230 -0.94 23.77 23.74
C ILE A 230 -1.33 22.52 24.54
N GLY A 231 -0.42 22.00 25.37
CA GLY A 231 -0.64 20.79 26.14
C GLY A 231 -0.91 19.54 25.28
N GLU A 232 -1.20 18.44 25.96
CA GLU A 232 -1.65 17.22 25.30
C GLU A 232 -3.02 17.39 24.62
N GLU A 233 -3.91 18.17 25.23
CA GLU A 233 -5.26 18.42 24.69
C GLU A 233 -5.21 19.07 23.30
N GLY A 234 -4.40 20.12 23.12
CA GLY A 234 -4.26 20.78 21.83
C GLY A 234 -3.67 19.84 20.76
N ALA A 235 -2.64 19.07 21.12
CA ALA A 235 -2.07 18.08 20.20
C ALA A 235 -3.07 16.98 19.80
N LEU A 236 -3.95 16.56 20.72
CA LEU A 236 -5.03 15.62 20.41
C LEU A 236 -6.12 16.25 19.53
N GLN A 237 -6.48 17.52 19.72
CA GLN A 237 -7.41 18.24 18.83
C GLN A 237 -6.90 18.27 17.39
N ILE A 238 -5.59 18.45 17.19
CA ILE A 238 -4.93 18.35 15.88
C ILE A 238 -5.09 16.93 15.33
N ALA A 239 -4.71 15.90 16.10
CA ALA A 239 -4.78 14.51 15.66
C ALA A 239 -6.21 14.09 15.25
N HIS A 240 -7.22 14.46 16.04
CA HIS A 240 -8.62 14.18 15.74
C HIS A 240 -9.05 14.80 14.40
N GLN A 241 -8.70 16.05 14.14
CA GLN A 241 -9.07 16.72 12.89
C GLN A 241 -8.33 16.15 11.67
N VAL A 242 -7.07 15.75 11.84
CA VAL A 242 -6.32 14.98 10.83
C VAL A 242 -7.07 13.70 10.48
N TYR A 243 -7.45 12.93 11.50
CA TYR A 243 -8.19 11.69 11.31
C TYR A 243 -9.55 11.93 10.63
N GLU A 244 -10.37 12.85 11.14
CA GLU A 244 -11.70 13.12 10.58
C GLU A 244 -11.61 13.56 9.11
N ARG A 245 -10.62 14.38 8.77
CA ARG A 245 -10.39 14.82 7.39
C ARG A 245 -9.97 13.66 6.49
N GLN A 246 -9.00 12.85 6.91
CA GLN A 246 -8.55 11.69 6.14
C GLN A 246 -9.68 10.66 5.98
N LYS A 247 -10.41 10.39 7.06
CA LYS A 247 -11.59 9.51 7.07
C LYS A 247 -12.61 9.97 6.03
N ALA A 248 -12.96 11.25 6.04
CA ALA A 248 -13.89 11.82 5.07
C ALA A 248 -13.38 11.67 3.63
N MET A 249 -12.10 11.96 3.37
CA MET A 249 -11.49 11.80 2.04
C MET A 249 -11.61 10.37 1.52
N VAL A 250 -11.14 9.39 2.30
CA VAL A 250 -11.12 7.98 1.90
C VAL A 250 -12.53 7.40 1.81
N CYS A 251 -13.38 7.63 2.82
CA CYS A 251 -14.72 7.07 2.85
C CYS A 251 -15.61 7.64 1.74
N ASN A 252 -15.51 8.95 1.45
CA ASN A 252 -16.30 9.56 0.38
C ASN A 252 -15.85 9.05 -0.98
N ALA A 253 -14.54 8.89 -1.21
CA ALA A 253 -14.03 8.34 -2.47
C ALA A 253 -14.45 6.88 -2.67
N ALA A 254 -14.36 6.05 -1.62
CA ALA A 254 -14.81 4.66 -1.68
C ALA A 254 -16.32 4.55 -1.97
N ARG A 255 -17.15 5.34 -1.29
CA ARG A 255 -18.61 5.39 -1.53
C ARG A 255 -18.96 5.93 -2.92
N ALA A 256 -18.26 6.96 -3.38
CA ALA A 256 -18.47 7.51 -4.72
C ALA A 256 -18.10 6.49 -5.80
N CYS A 257 -17.00 5.76 -5.63
CA CYS A 257 -16.61 4.66 -6.51
C CYS A 257 -17.67 3.55 -6.50
N ALA A 258 -18.10 3.11 -5.32
CA ALA A 258 -19.11 2.08 -5.18
C ALA A 258 -20.42 2.46 -5.91
N MET A 259 -20.87 3.71 -5.75
CA MET A 259 -22.05 4.21 -6.46
C MET A 259 -21.84 4.28 -7.98
N ALA A 260 -20.71 4.81 -8.44
CA ALA A 260 -20.42 4.99 -9.86
C ALA A 260 -20.30 3.65 -10.62
N TYR A 261 -19.85 2.60 -9.93
CA TYR A 261 -19.61 1.27 -10.50
C TYR A 261 -20.64 0.22 -10.02
N GLY A 262 -21.71 0.63 -9.35
CA GLY A 262 -22.80 -0.25 -8.92
C GLY A 262 -22.37 -1.38 -7.97
N ALA A 263 -21.33 -1.14 -7.16
CA ALA A 263 -20.84 -2.13 -6.21
C ALA A 263 -21.78 -2.28 -5.01
N GLN A 264 -21.96 -3.52 -4.55
CA GLN A 264 -22.87 -3.90 -3.47
C GLN A 264 -22.18 -3.92 -2.11
N GLU A 265 -20.86 -4.06 -2.10
CA GLU A 265 -20.04 -4.15 -0.90
C GLU A 265 -18.69 -3.47 -1.09
N ILE A 266 -18.06 -3.14 0.04
CA ILE A 266 -16.68 -2.64 0.08
C ILE A 266 -15.87 -3.65 0.89
N LEU A 267 -14.73 -4.03 0.34
CA LEU A 267 -13.71 -4.83 0.99
C LEU A 267 -12.57 -3.89 1.39
N VAL A 268 -12.07 -4.00 2.61
CA VAL A 268 -10.95 -3.18 3.08
C VAL A 268 -9.77 -4.06 3.40
N ALA A 269 -8.60 -3.72 2.85
CA ALA A 269 -7.33 -4.41 3.06
C ALA A 269 -6.24 -3.43 3.53
N GLY A 270 -5.08 -3.98 3.89
CA GLY A 270 -3.91 -3.22 4.32
C GLY A 270 -3.96 -2.82 5.79
N ILE A 271 -2.97 -2.05 6.24
CA ILE A 271 -2.82 -1.59 7.63
C ILE A 271 -4.06 -0.80 8.13
N GLY A 272 -4.78 -0.16 7.21
CA GLY A 272 -6.00 0.58 7.52
C GLY A 272 -7.27 -0.27 7.68
N ALA A 273 -7.22 -1.57 7.35
CA ALA A 273 -8.41 -2.41 7.21
C ALA A 273 -9.32 -2.40 8.44
N ARG A 274 -8.76 -2.68 9.62
CA ARG A 274 -9.52 -2.73 10.88
C ARG A 274 -10.31 -1.45 11.15
N LEU A 275 -9.70 -0.30 10.91
CA LEU A 275 -10.31 1.01 11.18
C LEU A 275 -11.36 1.34 10.12
N PHE A 276 -10.97 1.30 8.85
CA PHE A 276 -11.83 1.76 7.76
C PHE A 276 -12.95 0.79 7.42
N ALA A 277 -12.78 -0.52 7.68
CA ALA A 277 -13.89 -1.47 7.63
C ALA A 277 -15.00 -1.07 8.61
N ARG A 278 -14.63 -0.66 9.83
CA ARG A 278 -15.59 -0.18 10.83
C ARG A 278 -16.26 1.12 10.40
N GLU A 279 -15.51 2.10 9.90
CA GLU A 279 -16.06 3.40 9.47
C GLU A 279 -17.00 3.30 8.26
N LEU A 280 -16.79 2.29 7.40
CA LEU A 280 -17.60 2.05 6.21
C LEU A 280 -18.71 1.01 6.41
N GLY A 281 -18.72 0.26 7.51
CA GLY A 281 -19.57 -0.94 7.65
C GLY A 281 -19.21 -2.01 6.60
N ALA A 282 -17.92 -2.09 6.27
CA ALA A 282 -17.35 -2.90 5.20
C ALA A 282 -16.69 -4.18 5.74
N GLN A 283 -16.30 -5.08 4.85
CA GLN A 283 -15.61 -6.32 5.21
C GLN A 283 -14.11 -6.06 5.40
N ASP A 284 -13.56 -6.49 6.53
CA ASP A 284 -12.13 -6.47 6.83
C ASP A 284 -11.46 -7.72 6.24
N LEU A 285 -10.80 -7.58 5.08
CA LEU A 285 -10.13 -8.69 4.39
C LEU A 285 -8.94 -9.23 5.19
N ASN A 286 -8.33 -8.47 6.09
CA ASN A 286 -7.22 -8.97 6.89
C ASN A 286 -7.67 -10.09 7.83
N ARG A 287 -8.93 -10.07 8.28
CA ARG A 287 -9.49 -11.15 9.10
C ARG A 287 -9.74 -12.42 8.32
N GLU A 288 -10.10 -12.30 7.05
CA GLU A 288 -10.37 -13.46 6.19
C GLU A 288 -9.08 -14.08 5.67
N LEU A 289 -8.16 -13.25 5.19
CA LEU A 289 -6.89 -13.69 4.61
C LEU A 289 -5.82 -13.99 5.67
N GLY A 290 -5.99 -13.48 6.89
CA GLY A 290 -5.01 -13.65 7.96
C GLY A 290 -3.65 -13.07 7.58
N PRO A 291 -2.53 -13.77 7.87
CA PRO A 291 -1.17 -13.29 7.56
C PRO A 291 -0.95 -12.96 6.07
N VAL A 292 -1.74 -13.53 5.17
CA VAL A 292 -1.65 -13.31 3.71
C VAL A 292 -1.97 -11.88 3.32
N ALA A 293 -2.78 -11.16 4.11
CA ALA A 293 -3.18 -9.80 3.80
C ALA A 293 -1.99 -8.83 3.64
N ASP A 294 -0.93 -9.00 4.45
CA ASP A 294 0.27 -8.16 4.38
C ASP A 294 1.09 -8.39 3.09
N ALA A 295 0.83 -9.50 2.39
CA ALA A 295 1.45 -9.86 1.13
C ALA A 295 0.42 -10.23 0.05
N LEU A 296 -0.75 -9.57 0.06
CA LEU A 296 -1.83 -9.86 -0.87
C LEU A 296 -1.39 -9.88 -2.34
N PRO A 297 -0.60 -8.92 -2.87
CA PRO A 297 -0.16 -8.99 -4.27
C PRO A 297 0.69 -10.23 -4.59
N ALA A 298 1.60 -10.63 -3.69
CA ALA A 298 2.44 -11.81 -3.85
C ALA A 298 1.60 -13.09 -3.80
N PHE A 299 0.62 -13.17 -2.91
CA PHE A 299 -0.30 -14.30 -2.87
C PHE A 299 -1.19 -14.34 -4.12
N ALA A 300 -1.80 -13.22 -4.49
CA ALA A 300 -2.67 -13.10 -5.66
C ALA A 300 -1.96 -13.56 -6.93
N VAL A 301 -0.73 -13.08 -7.19
CA VAL A 301 0.00 -13.44 -8.41
C VAL A 301 0.35 -14.93 -8.46
N ARG A 302 0.62 -15.57 -7.32
CA ARG A 302 0.81 -17.03 -7.23
C ARG A 302 -0.47 -17.77 -7.61
N GLU A 303 -1.60 -17.39 -7.03
CA GLU A 303 -2.88 -18.06 -7.29
C GLU A 303 -3.32 -17.91 -8.76
N ILE A 304 -3.15 -16.72 -9.35
CA ILE A 304 -3.43 -16.49 -10.79
C ILE A 304 -2.51 -17.36 -11.66
N ALA A 305 -1.22 -17.46 -11.32
CA ALA A 305 -0.26 -18.27 -12.07
C ALA A 305 -0.53 -19.77 -11.98
N LEU A 306 -1.00 -20.27 -10.84
CA LEU A 306 -1.40 -21.66 -10.63
C LEU A 306 -2.63 -22.00 -11.48
N ARG A 307 -3.65 -21.13 -11.50
CA ARG A 307 -4.85 -21.30 -12.35
C ARG A 307 -4.49 -21.37 -13.83
N ASN A 308 -3.64 -20.47 -14.31
CA ASN A 308 -3.22 -20.45 -15.72
C ASN A 308 -2.48 -21.73 -16.16
N ARG A 309 -1.84 -22.47 -15.24
CA ARG A 309 -1.22 -23.77 -15.56
C ARG A 309 -2.25 -24.87 -15.79
N GLU A 310 -3.37 -24.85 -15.06
CA GLU A 310 -4.43 -25.85 -15.20
C GLU A 310 -5.17 -25.75 -16.54
N PHE A 311 -5.20 -24.55 -17.16
CA PHE A 311 -5.80 -24.33 -18.48
C PHE A 311 -4.82 -24.49 -19.66
N SER A 312 -3.53 -24.74 -19.40
CA SER A 312 -2.48 -24.90 -20.42
C SER A 312 -2.08 -26.36 -20.69
N HIS A 313 -2.80 -27.32 -20.10
CA HIS A 313 -2.67 -28.77 -20.30
C HIS A 313 -3.99 -29.38 -20.76
#